data_AF-A0A958V7N0-F1
#
_entry.id   AF-A0A958V7N0-F1
#
_cell.length_a   1.000
_cell.length_b   1.000
_cell.length_c   1.000
_cell.angle_alpha   90.00
_cell.angle_beta   90.00
_cell.angle_gamma   90.00
#
_symmetry.space_group_name_H-M   'P 1'
#
loop_
_entity.id
_entity.type
_entity.pdbx_description
1 polymer ?
#
loop_
_entity_poly.entity_id
_entity_poly.type
_entity_poly.pdbx_seq_one_letter_code
_entity_poly.pdbx_strand_id
1 'polypeptide(L)'
;KIVIADNCAELANHIFNNSADYNGSTLVLGALFFTFQIYGDFSGYSDIAIGTSRLFGFDLMRNFNFPYFSRDIAEFWRRWHISLSTWFRDYLYIPLGGSRGNTWMKIRNTFIIFIVSGFWHGANWTFVVWGALNALYFLPLLLFEKNRNNLDVVAQGRLFPSLKESFQMLLTFGLTVFAWIFFRAENIGHALSYIHGIFSSSLFQIPELPELRKDITLFVIVIFFIAVEWYGRESQFAIANIGLKWKRVFRWSFYAFIIFLIVINRGSQQAFIYFQF
;
A
#
# COMPACT_ATOMS: atom_id res chain seq x y z
N LYS A 1 1.21 -6.81 -9.94
CA LYS A 1 0.84 -8.22 -9.69
C LYS A 1 1.99 -9.17 -10.00
N ILE A 2 2.10 -9.73 -11.21
CA ILE A 2 2.96 -10.90 -11.54
C ILE A 2 4.45 -10.73 -11.19
N VAL A 3 5.01 -9.53 -11.37
CA VAL A 3 6.43 -9.26 -11.08
C VAL A 3 6.59 -8.74 -9.66
N ILE A 4 6.03 -7.58 -9.34
CA ILE A 4 6.25 -6.93 -8.04
C ILE A 4 5.64 -7.73 -6.89
N ALA A 5 4.35 -8.05 -6.97
CA ALA A 5 3.62 -8.58 -5.83
C ALA A 5 4.03 -10.01 -5.51
N ASP A 6 4.12 -10.86 -6.53
CA ASP A 6 4.42 -12.28 -6.36
C ASP A 6 5.84 -12.49 -5.81
N ASN A 7 6.84 -11.73 -6.28
CA ASN A 7 8.20 -11.80 -5.74
C ASN A 7 8.30 -11.20 -4.32
N CYS A 8 7.64 -10.06 -4.06
CA CYS A 8 7.58 -9.49 -2.70
C CYS A 8 6.90 -10.45 -1.72
N ALA A 9 5.88 -11.18 -2.16
CA ALA A 9 5.14 -12.14 -1.35
C ALA A 9 6.01 -13.30 -0.87
N GLU A 10 6.88 -13.85 -1.73
CA GLU A 10 7.79 -14.94 -1.34
C GLU A 10 8.66 -14.54 -0.15
N LEU A 11 9.31 -13.37 -0.24
CA LEU A 11 10.21 -12.91 0.80
C LEU A 11 9.45 -12.44 2.05
N ALA A 12 8.33 -11.75 1.89
CA ALA A 12 7.45 -11.38 2.99
C ALA A 12 6.95 -12.63 3.75
N ASN A 13 6.52 -13.67 3.03
CA ASN A 13 6.06 -14.92 3.65
C ASN A 13 7.19 -15.62 4.40
N HIS A 14 8.38 -15.71 3.80
CA HIS A 14 9.52 -16.34 4.44
C HIS A 14 9.92 -15.63 5.75
N ILE A 15 9.94 -14.30 5.75
CA ILE A 15 10.32 -13.50 6.92
C ILE A 15 9.23 -13.52 7.99
N PHE A 16 7.95 -13.36 7.64
CA PHE A 16 6.86 -13.41 8.62
C PHE A 16 6.71 -14.80 9.25
N ASN A 17 6.82 -15.86 8.47
CA ASN A 17 6.61 -17.22 8.98
C ASN A 17 7.77 -17.71 9.87
N ASN A 18 8.97 -17.12 9.75
CA ASN A 18 10.14 -17.47 10.55
C ASN A 18 10.69 -16.25 11.31
N SER A 19 9.81 -15.34 11.72
CA SER A 19 10.18 -14.03 12.30
C SER A 19 10.99 -14.12 13.60
N ALA A 20 10.92 -15.25 14.32
CA ALA A 20 11.69 -15.49 15.52
C ALA A 20 13.20 -15.72 15.25
N ASP A 21 13.54 -16.18 14.04
CA ASP A 21 14.91 -16.54 13.68
C ASP A 21 15.69 -15.37 13.05
N TYR A 22 15.01 -14.27 12.73
CA TYR A 22 15.58 -13.15 11.99
C TYR A 22 15.92 -11.95 12.85
N ASN A 23 17.02 -11.28 12.48
CA ASN A 23 17.37 -9.99 13.05
C ASN A 23 16.37 -8.87 12.69
N GLY A 24 16.36 -7.81 13.49
CA GLY A 24 15.41 -6.71 13.39
C GLY A 24 15.45 -5.98 12.04
N SER A 25 16.62 -5.88 11.40
CA SER A 25 16.75 -5.26 10.08
C SER A 25 16.06 -6.09 8.98
N THR A 26 16.13 -7.42 9.07
CA THR A 26 15.40 -8.36 8.20
C THR A 26 13.89 -8.25 8.41
N LEU A 27 13.44 -8.10 9.66
CA LEU A 27 12.01 -7.91 9.96
C LEU A 27 11.47 -6.58 9.37
N VAL A 28 12.26 -5.51 9.36
CA VAL A 28 11.89 -4.27 8.65
C VAL A 28 11.71 -4.54 7.15
N LEU A 29 12.62 -5.29 6.54
CA LEU A 29 12.48 -5.67 5.13
C LEU A 29 11.22 -6.50 4.89
N GLY A 30 10.90 -7.46 5.75
CA GLY A 30 9.68 -8.25 5.65
C GLY A 30 8.42 -7.39 5.64
N ALA A 31 8.33 -6.41 6.55
CA ALA A 31 7.21 -5.46 6.57
C ALA A 31 7.14 -4.57 5.31
N LEU A 32 8.29 -4.13 4.78
CA LEU A 32 8.37 -3.35 3.54
C LEU A 32 7.95 -4.18 2.31
N PHE A 33 8.44 -5.41 2.19
CA PHE A 33 8.05 -6.31 1.10
C PHE A 33 6.56 -6.65 1.16
N PHE A 34 6.03 -6.92 2.36
CA PHE A 34 4.60 -7.10 2.53
C PHE A 34 3.79 -5.88 2.07
N THR A 35 4.28 -4.67 2.36
CA THR A 35 3.67 -3.40 1.91
C THR A 35 3.61 -3.33 0.38
N PHE A 36 4.69 -3.66 -0.33
CA PHE A 36 4.67 -3.68 -1.80
C PHE A 36 3.88 -4.87 -2.38
N GLN A 37 3.84 -6.01 -1.69
CA GLN A 37 2.99 -7.15 -2.03
C GLN A 37 1.52 -6.74 -2.02
N ILE A 38 0.99 -6.25 -0.89
CA ILE A 38 -0.43 -5.94 -0.75
C ILE A 38 -0.86 -4.88 -1.77
N TYR A 39 -0.03 -3.86 -2.00
CA TYR A 39 -0.32 -2.85 -3.01
C TYR A 39 -0.28 -3.40 -4.43
N GLY A 40 0.81 -4.09 -4.79
CA GLY A 40 1.03 -4.60 -6.14
C GLY A 40 0.01 -5.67 -6.55
N ASP A 41 -0.50 -6.45 -5.61
CA ASP A 41 -1.51 -7.48 -5.86
C ASP A 41 -2.89 -6.84 -6.04
N PHE A 42 -3.33 -5.98 -5.10
CA PHE A 42 -4.65 -5.33 -5.17
C PHE A 42 -4.77 -4.31 -6.30
N SER A 43 -3.75 -3.46 -6.47
CA SER A 43 -3.76 -2.48 -7.56
C SER A 43 -3.72 -3.19 -8.90
N GLY A 44 -2.83 -4.18 -9.05
CA GLY A 44 -2.73 -4.95 -10.29
C GLY A 44 -4.01 -5.71 -10.62
N TYR A 45 -4.66 -6.33 -9.62
CA TYR A 45 -5.97 -6.99 -9.81
C TYR A 45 -7.06 -5.98 -10.20
N SER A 46 -7.12 -4.83 -9.53
CA SER A 46 -8.10 -3.78 -9.82
C SER A 46 -7.91 -3.21 -11.24
N ASP A 47 -6.66 -3.00 -11.67
CA ASP A 47 -6.36 -2.52 -13.02
C ASP A 47 -6.75 -3.55 -14.10
N ILE A 48 -6.55 -4.84 -13.84
CA ILE A 48 -7.05 -5.92 -14.73
C ILE A 48 -8.57 -5.87 -14.82
N ALA A 49 -9.27 -5.67 -13.71
CA ALA A 49 -10.73 -5.56 -13.69
C ALA A 49 -11.23 -4.32 -14.47
N ILE A 50 -10.60 -3.16 -14.29
CA ILE A 50 -10.92 -1.92 -15.03
C ILE A 50 -10.64 -2.09 -16.52
N GLY A 51 -9.50 -2.70 -16.89
CA GLY A 51 -9.16 -2.98 -18.29
C GLY A 51 -10.18 -3.91 -18.94
N THR A 52 -10.57 -4.96 -18.21
CA THR A 52 -11.57 -5.93 -18.68
C THR A 52 -12.96 -5.30 -18.81
N SER A 53 -13.41 -4.50 -17.83
CA SER A 53 -14.73 -3.87 -17.86
C SER A 53 -14.91 -2.94 -19.06
N ARG A 54 -13.85 -2.25 -19.48
CA ARG A 54 -13.85 -1.39 -20.66
C ARG A 54 -14.08 -2.15 -21.96
N LEU A 55 -13.70 -3.43 -22.04
CA LEU A 55 -14.02 -4.29 -23.19
C LEU A 55 -15.54 -4.54 -23.31
N PHE A 56 -16.26 -4.45 -22.19
CA PHE A 56 -17.71 -4.60 -22.12
C PHE A 56 -18.46 -3.25 -22.07
N GLY A 57 -17.77 -2.13 -22.26
CA GLY A 57 -18.36 -0.79 -22.25
C GLY A 57 -18.69 -0.22 -20.86
N PHE A 58 -18.14 -0.81 -19.78
CA PHE A 58 -18.31 -0.31 -18.42
C PHE A 58 -17.06 0.42 -17.92
N ASP A 59 -17.25 1.63 -17.40
CA ASP A 59 -16.21 2.38 -16.71
C ASP A 59 -16.28 2.14 -15.20
N LEU A 60 -15.40 1.26 -14.71
CA LEU A 60 -15.22 1.06 -13.27
C LEU A 60 -14.34 2.15 -12.66
N MET A 61 -14.60 2.47 -11.39
CA MET A 61 -13.78 3.41 -10.63
C MET A 61 -12.39 2.84 -10.33
N ARG A 62 -11.39 3.71 -10.24
CA ARG A 62 -10.05 3.33 -9.78
C ARG A 62 -10.04 3.12 -8.27
N ASN A 63 -9.37 2.06 -7.83
CA ASN A 63 -9.21 1.74 -6.42
C ASN A 63 -7.95 2.32 -5.80
N PHE A 64 -6.91 2.58 -6.58
CA PHE A 64 -5.64 3.08 -6.07
C PHE A 64 -5.17 4.27 -6.89
N ASN A 65 -4.62 5.26 -6.20
CA ASN A 65 -4.09 6.48 -6.80
C ASN A 65 -2.78 6.88 -6.13
N PHE A 66 -1.71 6.11 -6.36
CA PHE A 66 -0.37 6.34 -5.80
C PHE A 66 -0.36 6.58 -4.27
N PRO A 67 -0.96 5.67 -3.47
CA PRO A 67 -1.23 5.89 -2.06
C PRO A 67 0.04 6.08 -1.22
N TYR A 68 1.16 5.45 -1.59
CA TYR A 68 2.43 5.55 -0.84
C TYR A 68 3.15 6.88 -1.00
N PHE A 69 2.66 7.78 -1.87
CA PHE A 69 3.12 9.17 -1.97
C PHE A 69 2.22 10.16 -1.20
N SER A 70 1.43 9.67 -0.24
CA SER A 70 0.54 10.50 0.57
C SER A 70 1.32 11.22 1.67
N ARG A 71 1.01 12.50 1.90
CA ARG A 71 1.64 13.39 2.88
C ARG A 71 0.99 13.32 4.26
N ASP A 72 -0.19 12.71 4.37
CA ASP A 72 -0.85 12.40 5.63
C ASP A 72 -1.78 11.18 5.48
N ILE A 73 -2.26 10.63 6.60
CA ILE A 73 -3.09 9.42 6.58
C ILE A 73 -4.48 9.65 5.96
N ALA A 74 -4.99 10.88 5.97
CA ALA A 74 -6.26 11.18 5.31
C ALA A 74 -6.09 11.16 3.78
N GLU A 75 -4.97 11.68 3.26
CA GLU A 75 -4.58 11.55 1.85
C GLU A 75 -4.36 10.09 1.45
N PHE A 76 -3.72 9.29 2.32
CA PHE A 76 -3.55 7.84 2.11
C PHE A 76 -4.89 7.14 1.90
N TRP A 77 -5.85 7.31 2.83
CA TRP A 77 -7.16 6.67 2.75
C TRP A 77 -8.07 7.21 1.63
N ARG A 78 -7.80 8.41 1.09
CA ARG A 78 -8.43 8.89 -0.14
C ARG A 78 -7.85 8.24 -1.40
N ARG A 79 -6.68 7.62 -1.32
CA ARG A 79 -5.93 7.04 -2.45
C ARG A 79 -5.80 5.52 -2.38
N TRP A 80 -6.16 4.90 -1.26
CA TRP A 80 -6.10 3.47 -1.01
C TRP A 80 -7.50 2.86 -1.01
N HIS A 81 -7.71 1.80 -1.79
CA HIS A 81 -8.97 1.05 -1.86
C HIS A 81 -10.23 1.93 -1.93
N ILE A 82 -10.21 2.88 -2.88
CA ILE A 82 -11.15 4.00 -2.99
C ILE A 82 -12.61 3.55 -3.03
N SER A 83 -12.94 2.45 -3.72
CA SER A 83 -14.32 1.95 -3.76
C SER A 83 -14.82 1.53 -2.38
N LEU A 84 -14.01 0.80 -1.61
CA LEU A 84 -14.35 0.36 -0.26
C LEU A 84 -14.43 1.54 0.71
N SER A 85 -13.44 2.43 0.68
CA SER A 85 -13.46 3.64 1.52
C SER A 85 -14.65 4.54 1.21
N THR A 86 -15.06 4.63 -0.07
CA THR A 86 -16.27 5.33 -0.50
C THR A 86 -17.53 4.63 0.04
N TRP A 87 -17.60 3.31 -0.06
CA TRP A 87 -18.72 2.53 0.46
C TRP A 87 -18.88 2.72 1.98
N PHE A 88 -17.81 2.59 2.74
CA PHE A 88 -17.85 2.83 4.18
C PHE A 88 -18.22 4.27 4.52
N ARG A 89 -17.74 5.26 3.75
CA ARG A 89 -18.13 6.66 3.95
C ARG A 89 -19.64 6.84 3.76
N ASP A 90 -20.17 6.33 2.65
CA ASP A 90 -21.54 6.63 2.21
C ASP A 90 -22.59 5.78 2.93
N TYR A 91 -22.26 4.54 3.28
CA TYR A 91 -23.20 3.59 3.88
C TYR A 91 -23.01 3.35 5.38
N LEU A 92 -21.92 3.83 5.98
CA LEU A 92 -21.69 3.71 7.42
C LEU A 92 -21.41 5.07 8.08
N TYR A 93 -20.40 5.80 7.62
CA TYR A 93 -20.00 7.05 8.27
C TYR A 93 -21.07 8.14 8.19
N ILE A 94 -21.60 8.43 6.99
CA ILE A 94 -22.64 9.45 6.79
C ILE A 94 -23.93 9.10 7.55
N PRO A 95 -24.46 7.86 7.50
CA PRO A 95 -25.61 7.45 8.31
C PRO A 95 -25.41 7.60 9.82
N LEU A 96 -24.19 7.43 10.34
CA LEU A 96 -23.86 7.67 11.77
C LEU A 96 -23.78 9.17 12.16
N GLY A 97 -24.09 10.07 11.22
CA GLY A 97 -24.00 11.53 11.39
C GLY A 97 -22.76 12.15 10.74
N GLY A 98 -21.87 11.34 10.17
CA GLY A 98 -20.66 11.78 9.49
C GLY A 98 -19.81 12.70 10.38
N SER A 99 -19.46 13.86 9.82
CA SER A 99 -18.74 14.92 10.53
C SER A 99 -19.66 15.99 11.16
N ARG A 100 -20.96 15.72 11.31
CA ARG A 100 -21.90 16.61 12.00
C ARG A 100 -21.88 16.37 13.52
N GLY A 101 -22.28 17.36 14.29
CA GLY A 101 -22.33 17.28 15.75
C GLY A 101 -21.01 17.65 16.44
N ASN A 102 -20.90 17.30 17.72
CA ASN A 102 -19.74 17.65 18.54
C ASN A 102 -18.50 16.79 18.20
N THR A 103 -17.33 17.21 18.68
CA THR A 103 -16.06 16.52 18.42
C THR A 103 -16.09 15.05 18.84
N TRP A 104 -16.73 14.72 19.97
CA TRP A 104 -16.85 13.33 20.44
C TRP A 104 -17.59 12.43 19.45
N MET A 105 -18.69 12.91 18.86
CA MET A 105 -19.41 12.17 17.82
C MET A 105 -18.53 11.91 16.59
N LYS A 106 -17.76 12.91 16.15
CA LYS A 106 -16.83 12.75 15.02
C LYS A 106 -15.75 11.69 15.32
N ILE A 107 -15.19 11.70 16.54
CA ILE A 107 -14.19 10.72 16.99
C ILE A 107 -14.82 9.32 16.99
N ARG A 108 -15.96 9.14 17.69
CA ARG A 108 -16.68 7.86 17.75
C ARG A 108 -16.96 7.30 16.36
N ASN A 109 -17.50 8.13 15.45
CA ASN A 109 -17.83 7.72 14.10
C ASN A 109 -16.57 7.30 13.31
N THR A 110 -15.43 7.97 13.53
CA THR A 110 -14.14 7.63 12.91
C THR A 110 -13.59 6.29 13.43
N PHE A 111 -13.70 6.02 14.73
CA PHE A 111 -13.31 4.72 15.27
C PHE A 111 -14.21 3.59 14.76
N ILE A 112 -15.53 3.82 14.73
CA ILE A 112 -16.47 2.82 14.21
C ILE A 112 -16.14 2.44 12.76
N ILE A 113 -15.95 3.42 11.86
CA ILE A 113 -15.67 3.12 10.45
C ILE A 113 -14.39 2.29 10.27
N PHE A 114 -13.30 2.63 10.97
CA PHE A 114 -12.04 1.89 10.82
C PHE A 114 -12.08 0.52 11.50
N ILE A 115 -12.73 0.38 12.67
CA ILE A 115 -12.86 -0.92 13.34
C ILE A 115 -13.74 -1.87 12.53
N VAL A 116 -14.88 -1.37 12.03
CA VAL A 116 -15.76 -2.17 11.16
C VAL A 116 -15.06 -2.51 9.84
N SER A 117 -14.24 -1.60 9.30
CA SER A 117 -13.37 -1.92 8.16
C SER A 117 -12.37 -3.04 8.49
N GLY A 118 -11.81 -3.07 9.70
CA GLY A 118 -10.98 -4.18 10.17
C GLY A 118 -11.76 -5.50 10.18
N PHE A 119 -12.95 -5.53 10.78
CA PHE A 119 -13.81 -6.73 10.79
C PHE A 119 -14.19 -7.21 9.39
N TRP A 120 -14.35 -6.29 8.43
CA TRP A 120 -14.63 -6.65 7.04
C TRP A 120 -13.47 -7.42 6.39
N HIS A 121 -12.23 -7.19 6.83
CA HIS A 121 -11.06 -7.92 6.32
C HIS A 121 -10.88 -9.32 6.91
N GLY A 122 -11.38 -9.58 8.12
CA GLY A 122 -11.33 -10.90 8.73
C GLY A 122 -11.73 -10.91 10.21
N ALA A 123 -11.90 -12.12 10.76
CA ALA A 123 -12.34 -12.31 12.14
C ALA A 123 -11.19 -12.24 13.19
N ASN A 124 -9.94 -12.14 12.74
CA ASN A 124 -8.79 -12.07 13.63
C ASN A 124 -8.72 -10.71 14.36
N TRP A 125 -8.36 -10.72 15.64
CA TRP A 125 -8.18 -9.51 16.44
C TRP A 125 -7.11 -8.57 15.89
N THR A 126 -6.16 -9.09 15.13
CA THR A 126 -5.14 -8.27 14.46
C THR A 126 -5.75 -7.23 13.52
N PHE A 127 -6.85 -7.54 12.83
CA PHE A 127 -7.56 -6.58 11.98
C PHE A 127 -8.28 -5.48 12.77
N VAL A 128 -8.78 -5.81 13.96
CA VAL A 128 -9.38 -4.81 14.86
C VAL A 128 -8.31 -3.83 15.34
N VAL A 129 -7.12 -4.34 15.71
CA VAL A 129 -5.97 -3.49 16.10
C VAL A 129 -5.52 -2.64 14.92
N TRP A 130 -5.43 -3.20 13.72
CA TRP A 130 -5.13 -2.45 12.50
C TRP A 130 -6.13 -1.31 12.24
N GLY A 131 -7.43 -1.58 12.41
CA GLY A 131 -8.47 -0.55 12.30
C GLY A 131 -8.34 0.53 13.36
N ALA A 132 -8.15 0.14 14.63
CA ALA A 132 -7.95 1.09 15.73
C ALA A 132 -6.71 1.97 15.53
N LEU A 133 -5.60 1.41 15.04
CA LEU A 133 -4.38 2.17 14.70
C LEU A 133 -4.63 3.21 13.62
N ASN A 134 -5.35 2.86 12.55
CA ASN A 134 -5.68 3.81 11.50
C ASN A 134 -6.62 4.93 11.99
N ALA A 135 -7.57 4.62 12.88
CA ALA A 135 -8.39 5.63 13.53
C ALA A 135 -7.54 6.59 14.39
N LEU A 136 -6.56 6.06 15.13
CA LEU A 136 -5.62 6.86 15.92
C LEU A 136 -4.75 7.75 15.04
N TYR A 137 -4.25 7.26 13.91
CA TYR A 137 -3.47 8.07 12.97
C TYR A 137 -4.31 9.19 12.33
N PHE A 138 -5.59 8.94 12.10
CA PHE A 138 -6.51 9.93 11.53
C PHE A 138 -6.94 10.99 12.56
N LEU A 139 -6.95 10.64 13.85
CA LEU A 139 -7.50 11.48 14.91
C LEU A 139 -6.88 12.89 14.99
N PRO A 140 -5.55 13.10 14.94
CA PRO A 140 -4.98 14.45 14.91
C PRO A 140 -5.49 15.27 13.72
N LEU A 141 -5.61 14.67 12.53
CA LEU A 141 -6.11 15.37 11.34
C LEU A 141 -7.57 15.77 11.50
N LEU A 142 -8.37 14.95 12.16
CA LEU A 142 -9.76 15.26 12.48
C LEU A 142 -9.87 16.41 13.49
N LEU A 143 -9.09 16.36 14.59
CA LEU A 143 -9.15 17.35 15.68
C LEU A 143 -8.66 18.73 15.25
N PHE A 144 -7.65 18.78 14.37
CA PHE A 144 -7.11 20.03 13.82
C PHE A 144 -7.79 20.45 12.52
N GLU A 145 -8.85 19.76 12.07
CA GLU A 145 -9.57 20.01 10.81
C GLU A 145 -8.66 20.03 9.57
N LYS A 146 -7.58 19.24 9.62
CA LYS A 146 -6.57 19.07 8.55
C LYS A 146 -6.85 17.87 7.65
N ASN A 147 -7.91 17.12 7.90
CA ASN A 147 -8.28 15.93 7.12
C ASN A 147 -8.66 16.22 5.66
N ARG A 148 -8.82 17.49 5.27
CA ARG A 148 -9.03 17.94 3.89
C ARG A 148 -7.84 18.72 3.31
N ASN A 149 -6.68 18.69 3.96
CA ASN A 149 -5.45 19.17 3.35
C ASN A 149 -4.95 18.16 2.30
N ASN A 150 -4.00 18.58 1.47
CA ASN A 150 -3.32 17.69 0.52
C ASN A 150 -4.29 17.01 -0.46
N LEU A 151 -5.15 17.81 -1.11
CA LEU A 151 -6.10 17.34 -2.13
C LEU A 151 -5.50 17.30 -3.53
N ASP A 152 -4.45 18.10 -3.75
CA ASP A 152 -3.61 18.14 -4.93
C ASP A 152 -2.69 16.90 -5.02
N VAL A 153 -2.04 16.74 -6.16
CA VAL A 153 -0.99 15.72 -6.32
C VAL A 153 0.28 16.23 -5.64
N VAL A 154 0.97 15.37 -4.90
CA VAL A 154 2.24 15.74 -4.26
C VAL A 154 3.27 16.18 -5.30
N ALA A 155 4.00 17.26 -5.02
CA ALA A 155 4.98 17.83 -5.93
C ALA A 155 4.41 18.15 -7.33
N GLN A 156 3.15 18.58 -7.43
CA GLN A 156 2.51 18.86 -8.72
C GLN A 156 3.34 19.84 -9.58
N GLY A 157 3.56 19.48 -10.83
CA GLY A 157 4.37 20.21 -11.81
C GLY A 157 5.88 20.20 -11.52
N ARG A 158 6.35 19.49 -10.49
CA ARG A 158 7.76 19.41 -10.09
C ARG A 158 8.27 17.98 -10.20
N LEU A 159 9.54 17.80 -10.52
CA LEU A 159 10.12 16.45 -10.54
C LEU A 159 10.36 15.90 -9.13
N PHE A 160 10.72 16.77 -8.19
CA PHE A 160 11.09 16.40 -6.83
C PHE A 160 10.16 17.03 -5.79
N PRO A 161 9.85 16.30 -4.70
CA PRO A 161 9.14 16.87 -3.56
C PRO A 161 10.03 17.87 -2.81
N SER A 162 9.41 18.80 -2.10
CA SER A 162 10.11 19.60 -1.10
C SER A 162 10.57 18.71 0.07
N LEU A 163 11.50 19.21 0.89
CA LEU A 163 11.93 18.51 2.11
C LEU A 163 10.75 18.23 3.05
N LYS A 164 9.81 19.17 3.16
CA LYS A 164 8.58 19.02 3.95
C LYS A 164 7.71 17.89 3.41
N GLU A 165 7.43 17.88 2.10
CA GLU A 165 6.64 16.82 1.47
C GLU A 165 7.32 15.46 1.61
N SER A 166 8.65 15.41 1.48
CA SER A 166 9.44 14.18 1.65
C SER A 166 9.28 13.62 3.07
N PHE A 167 9.44 14.46 4.09
CA PHE A 167 9.25 14.06 5.48
C PHE A 167 7.82 13.58 5.75
N GLN A 168 6.83 14.29 5.23
CA GLN A 168 5.41 13.94 5.34
C GLN A 168 5.10 12.58 4.69
N MET A 169 5.64 12.33 3.50
CA MET A 169 5.50 11.04 2.81
C MET A 169 6.16 9.91 3.60
N LEU A 170 7.40 10.11 4.05
CA LEU A 170 8.13 9.09 4.83
C LEU A 170 7.41 8.77 6.15
N LEU A 171 6.89 9.78 6.85
CA LEU A 171 6.13 9.59 8.08
C LEU A 171 4.84 8.80 7.81
N THR A 172 4.06 9.21 6.80
CA THR A 172 2.81 8.54 6.45
C THR A 172 3.05 7.11 6.00
N PHE A 173 4.03 6.88 5.14
CA PHE A 173 4.44 5.57 4.69
C PHE A 173 4.89 4.69 5.85
N GLY A 174 5.72 5.21 6.78
CA GLY A 174 6.15 4.48 7.97
C GLY A 174 5.00 4.07 8.89
N LEU A 175 4.03 4.96 9.13
CA LEU A 175 2.81 4.63 9.88
C LEU A 175 2.00 3.52 9.19
N THR A 176 1.86 3.61 7.87
CA THR A 176 1.18 2.60 7.06
C THR A 176 1.89 1.25 7.11
N VAL A 177 3.22 1.20 6.95
CA VAL A 177 4.02 -0.02 7.07
C VAL A 177 3.86 -0.65 8.45
N PHE A 178 3.90 0.18 9.51
CA PHE A 178 3.70 -0.30 10.88
C PHE A 178 2.31 -0.91 11.08
N ALA A 179 1.25 -0.27 10.56
CA ALA A 179 -0.10 -0.84 10.60
C ALA A 179 -0.16 -2.18 9.85
N TRP A 180 0.51 -2.29 8.70
CA TRP A 180 0.52 -3.52 7.90
C TRP A 180 1.14 -4.74 8.62
N ILE A 181 2.00 -4.54 9.62
CA ILE A 181 2.49 -5.65 10.47
C ILE A 181 1.31 -6.36 11.13
N PHE A 182 0.36 -5.63 11.70
CA PHE A 182 -0.85 -6.22 12.29
C PHE A 182 -1.72 -6.88 11.21
N PHE A 183 -1.82 -6.29 10.04
CA PHE A 183 -2.61 -6.87 8.94
C PHE A 183 -2.05 -8.21 8.44
N ARG A 184 -0.73 -8.41 8.50
CA ARG A 184 -0.05 -9.64 8.05
C ARG A 184 0.16 -10.69 9.15
N ALA A 185 0.31 -10.26 10.40
CA ALA A 185 0.62 -11.15 11.50
C ALA A 185 -0.51 -12.16 11.76
N GLU A 186 -0.13 -13.38 12.13
CA GLU A 186 -1.06 -14.49 12.38
C GLU A 186 -1.97 -14.26 13.60
N ASN A 187 -1.48 -13.51 14.59
CA ASN A 187 -2.19 -13.15 15.80
C ASN A 187 -1.50 -11.95 16.48
N ILE A 188 -2.13 -11.40 17.53
CA ILE A 188 -1.57 -10.25 18.26
C ILE A 188 -0.19 -10.57 18.86
N GLY A 189 -0.01 -11.78 19.39
CA GLY A 189 1.27 -12.20 19.97
C GLY A 189 2.40 -12.16 18.94
N HIS A 190 2.15 -12.69 17.75
CA HIS A 190 3.08 -12.62 16.62
C HIS A 190 3.34 -11.17 16.19
N ALA A 191 2.31 -10.32 16.08
CA ALA A 191 2.52 -8.91 15.74
C ALA A 191 3.44 -8.19 16.75
N LEU A 192 3.22 -8.42 18.05
CA LEU A 192 4.02 -7.83 19.12
C LEU A 192 5.45 -8.37 19.16
N SER A 193 5.64 -9.69 18.98
CA SER A 193 6.98 -10.27 18.91
C SER A 193 7.75 -9.76 17.68
N TYR A 194 7.08 -9.63 16.53
CA TYR A 194 7.66 -9.07 15.31
C TYR A 194 8.11 -7.62 15.52
N ILE A 195 7.27 -6.78 16.13
CA ILE A 195 7.61 -5.39 16.47
C ILE A 195 8.76 -5.34 17.47
N HIS A 196 8.74 -6.19 18.50
CA HIS A 196 9.83 -6.25 19.47
C HIS A 196 11.16 -6.63 18.81
N GLY A 197 11.15 -7.60 17.89
CA GLY A 197 12.33 -7.97 17.10
C GLY A 197 12.88 -6.82 16.26
N ILE A 198 12.00 -6.05 15.60
CA ILE A 198 12.39 -4.83 14.86
C ILE A 198 13.14 -3.85 15.74
N PHE A 199 12.66 -3.60 16.97
CA PHE A 199 13.28 -2.62 17.88
C PHE A 199 14.37 -3.21 18.79
N SER A 200 14.84 -4.43 18.51
CA SER A 200 15.99 -5.01 19.21
C SER A 200 17.31 -4.37 18.78
N SER A 201 18.40 -4.65 19.51
CA SER A 201 19.75 -4.19 19.14
C SER A 201 20.20 -4.71 17.75
N SER A 202 19.57 -5.77 17.25
CA SER A 202 19.85 -6.36 15.95
C SER A 202 19.30 -5.56 14.76
N LEU A 203 18.56 -4.47 15.00
CA LEU A 203 18.07 -3.55 13.97
C LEU A 203 19.20 -2.96 13.10
N PHE A 204 20.38 -2.77 13.66
CA PHE A 204 21.53 -2.19 12.96
C PHE A 204 22.47 -3.25 12.38
N GLN A 205 22.10 -4.53 12.43
CA GLN A 205 22.84 -5.59 11.76
C GLN A 205 22.52 -5.60 10.25
N ILE A 206 23.33 -6.34 9.50
CA ILE A 206 23.08 -6.53 8.06
C ILE A 206 21.88 -7.47 7.92
N PRO A 207 20.87 -7.12 7.08
CA PRO A 207 19.73 -7.99 6.87
C PRO A 207 20.15 -9.34 6.29
N GLU A 208 19.51 -10.38 6.80
CA GLU A 208 19.64 -11.74 6.31
C GLU A 208 18.77 -11.92 5.07
N LEU A 209 19.42 -12.14 3.93
CA LEU A 209 18.79 -12.32 2.63
C LEU A 209 18.93 -13.79 2.21
N PRO A 210 17.86 -14.60 2.31
CA PRO A 210 17.93 -16.04 2.03
C PRO A 210 18.45 -16.36 0.62
N GLU A 211 18.11 -15.53 -0.37
CA GLU A 211 18.49 -15.71 -1.77
C GLU A 211 19.12 -14.41 -2.31
N LEU A 212 20.28 -14.02 -1.79
CA LEU A 212 20.95 -12.73 -2.04
C LEU A 212 20.82 -12.17 -3.47
N ARG A 213 21.08 -12.98 -4.52
CA ARG A 213 20.97 -12.53 -5.92
C ARG A 213 19.53 -12.17 -6.32
N LYS A 214 18.56 -13.00 -5.95
CA LYS A 214 17.15 -12.79 -6.24
C LYS A 214 16.62 -11.63 -5.41
N ASP A 215 17.03 -11.53 -4.16
CA ASP A 215 16.62 -10.46 -3.25
C ASP A 215 17.14 -9.10 -3.74
N ILE A 216 18.41 -9.01 -4.16
CA ILE A 216 18.96 -7.79 -4.79
C ILE A 216 18.19 -7.43 -6.07
N THR A 217 17.88 -8.42 -6.91
CA THR A 217 17.10 -8.19 -8.13
C THR A 217 15.72 -7.63 -7.79
N LEU A 218 15.06 -8.18 -6.77
CA LEU A 218 13.78 -7.69 -6.28
C LEU A 218 13.86 -6.24 -5.78
N PHE A 219 14.90 -5.88 -5.02
CA PHE A 219 15.12 -4.48 -4.61
C PHE A 219 15.23 -3.54 -5.81
N VAL A 220 16.01 -3.91 -6.83
CA VAL A 220 16.16 -3.10 -8.04
C VAL A 220 14.81 -2.93 -8.75
N ILE A 221 14.03 -4.01 -8.86
CA ILE A 221 12.70 -3.98 -9.48
C ILE A 221 11.72 -3.11 -8.67
N VAL A 222 11.73 -3.20 -7.33
CA VAL A 222 10.89 -2.36 -6.46
C VAL A 222 11.27 -0.88 -6.59
N ILE A 223 12.56 -0.55 -6.60
CA ILE A 223 13.05 0.83 -6.81
C ILE A 223 12.61 1.34 -8.18
N PHE A 224 12.76 0.51 -9.23
CA PHE A 224 12.30 0.86 -10.57
C PHE A 224 10.79 1.09 -10.61
N PHE A 225 10.00 0.24 -9.95
CA PHE A 225 8.56 0.39 -9.82
C PHE A 225 8.19 1.71 -9.14
N ILE A 226 8.81 2.04 -8.00
CA ILE A 226 8.60 3.30 -7.29
C ILE A 226 8.94 4.50 -8.20
N ALA A 227 10.03 4.43 -8.97
CA ALA A 227 10.42 5.49 -9.89
C ALA A 227 9.39 5.71 -11.02
N VAL A 228 8.86 4.61 -11.58
CA VAL A 228 7.81 4.65 -12.62
C VAL A 228 6.51 5.23 -12.04
N GLU A 229 6.09 4.77 -10.86
CA GLU A 229 4.94 5.32 -10.14
C GLU A 229 5.11 6.82 -9.86
N TRP A 230 6.29 7.22 -9.36
CA TRP A 230 6.59 8.61 -9.06
C TRP A 230 6.49 9.50 -10.30
N TYR A 231 7.07 9.06 -11.41
CA TYR A 231 7.00 9.80 -12.67
C TYR A 231 5.57 9.92 -13.20
N GLY A 232 4.76 8.87 -13.03
CA GLY A 232 3.39 8.80 -13.51
C GLY A 232 2.32 9.37 -12.57
N ARG A 233 2.68 9.84 -11.38
CA ARG A 233 1.74 10.20 -10.30
C ARG A 233 0.69 11.27 -10.64
N GLU A 234 0.95 12.10 -11.64
CA GLU A 234 0.01 13.13 -12.14
C GLU A 234 -0.97 12.58 -13.18
N SER A 235 -0.76 11.34 -13.63
CA SER A 235 -1.56 10.68 -14.66
C SER A 235 -2.57 9.72 -14.04
N GLN A 236 -3.47 9.18 -14.88
CA GLN A 236 -4.44 8.22 -14.40
C GLN A 236 -3.83 6.88 -13.96
N PHE A 237 -2.75 6.47 -14.64
CA PHE A 237 -1.96 5.27 -14.39
C PHE A 237 -0.48 5.62 -14.61
N ALA A 238 0.44 4.91 -13.95
CA ALA A 238 1.86 5.24 -13.95
C ALA A 238 2.48 5.37 -15.35
N ILE A 239 2.08 4.47 -16.26
CA ILE A 239 2.60 4.42 -17.64
C ILE A 239 1.66 5.03 -18.68
N ALA A 240 0.56 5.70 -18.25
CA ALA A 240 -0.53 6.12 -19.14
C ALA A 240 -0.06 6.97 -20.32
N ASN A 241 0.90 7.87 -20.10
CA ASN A 241 1.40 8.81 -21.08
C ASN A 241 2.71 8.37 -21.78
N ILE A 242 3.29 7.25 -21.35
CA ILE A 242 4.58 6.78 -21.88
C ILE A 242 4.39 6.27 -23.31
N GLY A 243 5.17 6.83 -24.23
CA GLY A 243 5.24 6.37 -25.61
C GLY A 243 4.05 6.69 -26.50
N LEU A 244 3.10 7.52 -26.05
CA LEU A 244 1.94 7.91 -26.88
C LEU A 244 2.33 8.68 -28.15
N LYS A 245 3.43 9.45 -28.10
CA LYS A 245 3.97 10.22 -29.24
C LYS A 245 5.06 9.48 -30.03
N TRP A 246 5.43 8.27 -29.61
CA TRP A 246 6.52 7.53 -30.28
C TRP A 246 6.07 6.99 -31.63
N LYS A 247 7.02 6.85 -32.56
CA LYS A 247 6.75 6.12 -33.81
C LYS A 247 6.31 4.70 -33.47
N ARG A 248 5.42 4.14 -34.30
CA ARG A 248 4.79 2.83 -34.09
C ARG A 248 5.80 1.76 -33.68
N VAL A 249 6.93 1.64 -34.39
CA VAL A 249 7.98 0.65 -34.09
C VAL A 249 8.46 0.74 -32.65
N PHE A 250 8.88 1.92 -32.17
CA PHE A 250 9.37 2.09 -30.80
C PHE A 250 8.30 1.79 -29.74
N ARG A 251 7.04 2.14 -30.01
CA ARG A 251 5.94 1.84 -29.09
C ARG A 251 5.69 0.34 -28.96
N TRP A 252 5.67 -0.40 -30.08
CA TRP A 252 5.52 -1.85 -30.05
C TRP A 252 6.75 -2.55 -29.46
N SER A 253 7.97 -2.07 -29.76
CA SER A 253 9.19 -2.55 -29.13
C SER A 253 9.15 -2.38 -27.61
N PHE A 254 8.64 -1.25 -27.12
CA PHE A 254 8.46 -1.03 -25.69
C PHE A 254 7.44 -1.98 -25.06
N TYR A 255 6.29 -2.19 -25.70
CA TYR A 255 5.31 -3.19 -25.20
C TYR A 255 5.89 -4.60 -25.17
N ALA A 256 6.59 -5.01 -26.24
CA ALA A 256 7.27 -6.30 -26.29
C ALA A 256 8.35 -6.42 -25.20
N PHE A 257 9.11 -5.34 -24.95
CA PHE A 257 10.11 -5.28 -23.88
C PHE A 257 9.46 -5.42 -22.49
N ILE A 258 8.35 -4.73 -22.21
CA ILE A 258 7.61 -4.89 -20.95
C ILE A 258 7.10 -6.32 -20.77
N ILE A 259 6.55 -6.93 -21.83
CA ILE A 259 6.11 -8.33 -21.79
C ILE A 259 7.30 -9.27 -21.52
N PHE A 260 8.43 -9.06 -22.20
CA PHE A 260 9.66 -9.81 -21.95
C PHE A 260 10.12 -9.69 -20.49
N LEU A 261 10.14 -8.47 -19.93
CA LEU A 261 10.47 -8.24 -18.53
C LEU A 261 9.51 -8.96 -17.56
N ILE A 262 8.22 -9.02 -17.89
CA ILE A 262 7.24 -9.77 -17.09
C ILE A 262 7.53 -11.26 -17.13
N VAL A 263 7.84 -11.81 -18.31
CA VAL A 263 8.10 -13.26 -18.47
C VAL A 263 9.36 -13.68 -17.73
N ILE A 264 10.43 -12.88 -17.80
CA ILE A 264 11.73 -13.23 -17.17
C ILE A 264 11.76 -12.99 -15.66
N ASN A 265 10.96 -12.04 -15.14
CA ASN A 265 10.90 -11.71 -13.70
C ASN A 265 9.59 -12.13 -13.03
N ARG A 266 8.82 -13.06 -13.61
CA ARG A 266 7.59 -13.54 -12.98
C ARG A 266 7.93 -14.24 -11.65
N GLY A 267 7.22 -13.88 -10.59
CA GLY A 267 7.30 -14.62 -9.32
C GLY A 267 6.66 -16.00 -9.43
N SER A 268 6.85 -16.83 -8.42
CA SER A 268 6.02 -18.03 -8.27
C SER A 268 4.56 -17.65 -8.09
N GLN A 269 3.64 -18.53 -8.49
CA GLN A 269 2.22 -18.25 -8.32
C GLN A 269 1.90 -18.20 -6.82
N GLN A 270 1.49 -17.04 -6.35
CA GLN A 270 1.05 -16.82 -4.98
C GLN A 270 -0.48 -16.75 -4.93
N ALA A 271 -1.08 -17.22 -3.83
CA ALA A 271 -2.51 -17.03 -3.60
C ALA A 271 -2.81 -15.53 -3.49
N PHE A 272 -3.95 -15.11 -4.04
CA PHE A 272 -4.42 -13.75 -3.88
C PHE A 272 -4.57 -13.44 -2.39
N ILE A 273 -4.02 -12.32 -1.94
CA ILE A 273 -3.81 -12.06 -0.51
C ILE A 273 -5.13 -12.06 0.31
N TYR A 274 -6.29 -11.72 -0.29
CA TYR A 274 -7.58 -11.84 0.41
C TYR A 274 -8.01 -13.27 0.76
N PHE A 275 -7.49 -14.29 0.07
CA PHE A 275 -7.81 -15.69 0.39
C PHE A 275 -6.94 -16.27 1.51
N GLN A 276 -6.04 -15.46 2.09
CA GLN A 276 -5.14 -15.87 3.17
C GLN A 276 -5.61 -15.38 4.56
N PHE A 277 -6.75 -14.71 4.63
CA PHE A 277 -7.31 -14.13 5.87
C PHE A 277 -8.62 -14.80 6.29
#